data_AF-A0A2S1LEU5-F1
#
_entry.id   AF-A0A2S1LEU5-F1
#
_cell.length_a   1.000
_cell.length_b   1.000
_cell.length_c   1.000
_cell.angle_alpha   90.00
_cell.angle_beta   90.00
_cell.angle_gamma   90.00
#
_symmetry.space_group_name_H-M   'P 1'
#
loop_
_entity.id
_entity.type
_entity.pdbx_description
1 polymer ?
#
loop_
_entity_poly.entity_id
_entity_poly.type
_entity_poly.pdbx_seq_one_letter_code
_entity_poly.pdbx_strand_id
1 'polypeptide(L)'
;MKTKISQLIIFLFILTGCDRQRSLEEILINNPNESWICFDNEYQFTHYIFKENKISDRYTLDRETNKYKKYIGAADNIILPSEWSVKNDSILDWRGGFFDVLTYDENTIFLYLQPEKNKSGRIIVLEREKDNITKRLFEVINKREKHPEKYKY
;
A
#
# COMPACT_ATOMS: atom_id res chain seq x y z
N MET A 1 35.45 -7.86 -38.85
CA MET A 1 35.64 -7.42 -37.45
C MET A 1 34.62 -6.40 -36.94
N LYS A 2 34.11 -5.47 -37.77
CA LYS A 2 33.16 -4.42 -37.34
C LYS A 2 31.78 -4.94 -36.85
N THR A 3 31.30 -6.06 -37.38
CA THR A 3 30.01 -6.68 -37.01
C THR A 3 30.00 -7.30 -35.62
N LYS A 4 31.13 -7.81 -35.12
CA LYS A 4 31.23 -8.39 -33.77
C LYS A 4 31.18 -7.34 -32.66
N ILE A 5 31.70 -6.14 -32.92
CA ILE A 5 31.67 -5.01 -31.99
C ILE A 5 30.24 -4.44 -31.86
N SER A 6 29.48 -4.39 -32.96
CA SER A 6 28.08 -3.96 -32.97
C SER A 6 27.16 -4.88 -32.15
N GLN A 7 27.38 -6.19 -32.19
CA GLN A 7 26.58 -7.15 -31.39
C GLN A 7 26.86 -7.03 -29.89
N LEU A 8 28.11 -6.73 -29.52
CA LEU A 8 28.53 -6.58 -28.12
C LEU A 8 27.92 -5.34 -27.46
N ILE A 9 27.77 -4.25 -28.22
CA ILE A 9 27.13 -3.01 -27.75
C ILE A 9 25.64 -3.22 -27.51
N ILE A 10 24.93 -3.94 -28.39
CA ILE A 10 23.50 -4.25 -28.22
C ILE A 10 23.26 -5.11 -26.97
N PHE A 11 24.15 -6.06 -26.67
CA PHE A 11 24.04 -6.90 -25.47
C PHE A 11 24.23 -6.11 -24.16
N LEU A 12 25.07 -5.07 -24.17
CA LEU A 12 25.26 -4.19 -23.01
C LEU A 12 24.01 -3.35 -22.70
N PHE A 13 23.25 -2.92 -23.71
CA PHE A 13 22.03 -2.14 -23.51
C PHE A 13 20.85 -2.95 -22.93
N ILE A 14 20.84 -4.27 -23.10
CA ILE A 14 19.79 -5.15 -22.53
C ILE A 14 19.99 -5.33 -21.01
N LEU A 15 21.20 -5.10 -20.49
CA LEU A 15 21.54 -5.29 -19.08
C LEU A 15 21.27 -4.08 -18.19
N THR A 16 21.00 -2.90 -18.75
CA THR A 16 20.78 -1.65 -17.99
C THR A 16 19.32 -1.31 -17.76
N GLY A 17 18.38 -2.14 -18.25
CA GLY A 17 16.93 -1.85 -18.23
C GLY A 17 16.15 -2.50 -17.09
N CYS A 18 16.78 -2.80 -15.95
CA CYS A 18 16.07 -3.28 -14.76
C CYS A 18 15.96 -2.11 -13.78
N ASP A 19 15.02 -1.20 -14.02
CA ASP A 19 14.62 -0.25 -12.98
C ASP A 19 14.16 -1.08 -11.78
N ARG A 20 14.92 -0.99 -10.69
CA ARG A 20 14.63 -1.72 -9.46
C ARG A 20 13.34 -1.12 -8.90
N GLN A 21 12.21 -1.76 -9.17
CA GLN A 21 10.96 -1.42 -8.51
C GLN A 21 11.22 -1.48 -7.00
N ARG A 22 10.93 -0.39 -6.29
CA ARG A 22 11.12 -0.33 -4.83
C ARG A 22 10.25 -1.41 -4.20
N SER A 23 10.80 -2.03 -3.15
CA SER A 23 10.05 -3.03 -2.38
C SER A 23 8.82 -2.36 -1.74
N LEU A 24 7.76 -3.13 -1.50
CA LEU A 24 6.58 -2.61 -0.81
C LEU A 24 6.95 -2.08 0.57
N GLU A 25 7.89 -2.73 1.23
CA GLU A 25 8.42 -2.30 2.52
C GLU A 25 9.06 -0.91 2.47
N GLU A 26 9.89 -0.63 1.47
CA GLU A 26 10.47 0.69 1.24
C GLU A 26 9.42 1.74 0.91
N ILE A 27 8.38 1.36 0.17
CA ILE A 27 7.28 2.26 -0.20
C ILE A 27 6.40 2.57 1.00
N LEU A 28 6.12 1.60 1.87
CA LEU A 28 5.26 1.80 3.04
C LEU A 28 5.84 2.84 4.00
N ILE A 29 7.15 2.87 4.20
CA ILE A 29 7.79 3.81 5.11
C ILE A 29 7.54 5.26 4.65
N ASN A 30 7.03 6.09 5.56
CA ASN A 30 6.71 7.48 5.24
C ASN A 30 7.94 8.39 5.35
N ASN A 31 8.04 9.37 4.45
CA ASN A 31 8.95 10.50 4.66
C ASN A 31 8.44 11.39 5.80
N PRO A 32 9.31 12.24 6.38
CA PRO A 32 8.89 13.24 7.35
C PRO A 32 7.76 14.12 6.78
N ASN A 33 6.64 14.21 7.50
CA ASN A 33 5.40 14.95 7.15
C ASN A 33 4.43 14.27 6.15
N GLU A 34 4.71 13.03 5.73
CA GLU A 34 3.77 12.26 4.92
C GLU A 34 2.99 11.26 5.79
N SER A 35 1.80 10.90 5.34
CA SER A 35 1.01 9.82 5.93
C SER A 35 0.27 9.09 4.83
N TRP A 36 0.01 7.80 5.05
CA TRP A 36 -0.91 7.03 4.24
C TRP A 36 -2.34 7.28 4.69
N ILE A 37 -3.20 7.69 3.76
CA ILE A 37 -4.64 7.77 3.94
C ILE A 37 -5.21 6.40 3.66
N CYS A 38 -5.75 5.76 4.70
CA CYS A 38 -6.39 4.45 4.61
C CYS A 38 -7.88 4.62 4.34
N PHE A 39 -8.36 3.87 3.34
CA PHE A 39 -9.74 3.77 2.91
C PHE A 39 -10.25 2.37 3.17
N ASP A 40 -11.18 2.27 4.10
CA ASP A 40 -12.06 1.12 4.27
C ASP A 40 -13.41 1.48 3.61
N ASN A 41 -14.11 0.50 3.03
CA ASN A 41 -15.43 0.62 2.40
C ASN A 41 -16.50 1.31 3.28
N GLU A 42 -16.22 1.55 4.55
CA GLU A 42 -17.05 2.33 5.49
C GLU A 42 -16.80 3.86 5.43
N TYR A 43 -16.10 4.37 4.42
CA TYR A 43 -15.88 5.81 4.13
C TYR A 43 -15.14 6.61 5.22
N GLN A 44 -14.46 5.95 6.15
CA GLN A 44 -13.66 6.62 7.17
C GLN A 44 -12.21 6.79 6.69
N PHE A 45 -11.83 8.04 6.43
CA PHE A 45 -10.45 8.42 6.16
C PHE A 45 -9.64 8.34 7.44
N THR A 46 -8.62 7.47 7.48
CA THR A 46 -7.71 7.40 8.62
C THR A 46 -6.28 7.54 8.15
N HIS A 47 -5.51 8.41 8.81
CA HIS A 47 -4.10 8.60 8.49
C HIS A 47 -3.23 7.65 9.29
N TYR A 48 -2.26 7.02 8.63
CA TYR A 48 -1.27 6.15 9.23
C TYR A 48 0.14 6.57 8.83
N ILE A 49 1.07 6.46 9.77
CA ILE A 49 2.50 6.62 9.51
C ILE A 49 3.17 5.28 9.81
N PHE A 50 3.78 4.68 8.80
CA PHE A 50 4.58 3.46 8.91
C PHE A 50 6.06 3.86 9.05
N LYS A 51 6.69 3.35 10.10
CA LYS A 51 8.07 3.69 10.50
C LYS A 51 9.01 2.54 10.20
N GLU A 52 10.28 2.87 9.98
CA GLU A 52 11.36 1.89 9.73
C GLU A 52 11.44 0.78 10.80
N ASN A 53 11.12 1.11 12.05
CA ASN A 53 11.11 0.17 13.17
C ASN A 53 9.90 -0.78 13.21
N LYS A 54 9.16 -0.92 12.10
CA LYS A 54 8.00 -1.82 11.98
C LYS A 54 6.80 -1.46 12.84
N ILE A 55 6.74 -0.22 13.30
CA ILE A 55 5.57 0.33 13.99
C ILE A 55 4.79 1.24 13.04
N SER A 56 3.48 1.12 13.10
CA SER A 56 2.54 2.02 12.46
C SER A 56 1.71 2.75 13.53
N ASP A 57 1.53 4.04 13.34
CA ASP A 57 0.78 4.91 14.25
C ASP A 57 -0.37 5.57 13.51
N ARG A 58 -1.53 5.69 14.17
CA ARG A 58 -2.67 6.44 13.65
C ARG A 58 -2.47 7.93 13.93
N TYR A 59 -2.79 8.77 12.95
CA TYR A 59 -2.73 10.22 13.05
C TYR A 59 -4.08 10.85 12.70
N THR A 60 -4.29 12.07 13.20
CA THR A 60 -5.34 12.98 12.76
C THR A 60 -4.69 14.25 12.22
N LEU A 61 -5.28 14.84 11.18
CA LEU A 61 -4.90 16.17 10.73
C LEU A 61 -5.56 17.20 11.64
N ASP A 62 -4.74 18.00 12.32
CA ASP A 62 -5.20 19.20 13.01
C ASP A 62 -5.51 20.26 11.95
N ARG A 63 -6.78 20.62 11.80
CA ARG A 63 -7.25 21.57 10.77
C ARG A 63 -6.82 23.01 11.03
N GLU A 64 -6.50 23.37 12.27
CA GLU A 64 -6.08 24.72 12.62
C GLU A 64 -4.60 24.93 12.29
N THR A 65 -3.78 23.92 12.57
CA THR A 65 -2.32 24.00 12.36
C THR A 65 -1.85 23.35 11.05
N ASN A 66 -2.74 22.62 10.38
CA ASN A 66 -2.45 21.77 9.23
C ASN A 66 -1.32 20.76 9.49
N LYS A 67 -1.16 20.31 10.75
CA LYS A 67 -0.14 19.36 11.19
C LYS A 67 -0.76 18.04 11.60
N TYR A 68 -0.05 16.94 11.35
CA TYR A 68 -0.45 15.63 11.83
C TYR A 68 -0.14 15.48 13.32
N LYS A 69 -1.16 15.13 14.11
CA LYS A 69 -1.02 14.78 15.53
C LYS A 69 -1.34 13.30 15.72
N LYS A 70 -0.54 12.61 16.53
CA LYS A 70 -0.76 11.19 16.84
C LYS A 70 -2.13 11.05 17.52
N TYR A 71 -2.97 10.16 16.98
CA TYR A 71 -4.28 9.88 17.53
C TYR A 71 -4.13 8.85 18.64
N ILE A 72 -4.42 9.26 19.87
CA ILE A 72 -4.25 8.41 21.08
C ILE A 72 -5.58 7.75 21.47
N GLY A 73 -6.70 8.13 20.85
CA GLY A 73 -8.03 7.67 21.21
C GLY A 73 -8.75 8.57 22.21
N ALA A 74 -9.96 8.18 22.60
CA ALA A 74 -10.68 8.77 23.73
C ALA A 74 -10.27 8.05 25.03
N ALA A 75 -10.62 8.63 26.19
CA ALA A 75 -10.17 8.13 27.51
C ALA A 75 -10.50 6.64 27.78
N ASP A 76 -11.49 6.11 27.09
CA ASP A 76 -11.99 4.73 27.18
C ASP A 76 -11.56 3.83 26.00
N ASN A 77 -10.91 4.37 24.97
CA ASN A 77 -10.52 3.64 23.78
C ASN A 77 -9.15 4.10 23.28
N ILE A 78 -8.10 3.67 23.98
CA ILE A 78 -6.71 3.97 23.63
C ILE A 78 -6.34 3.19 22.36
N ILE A 79 -5.98 3.90 21.29
CA ILE A 79 -5.48 3.27 20.07
C ILE A 79 -3.98 3.05 20.22
N LEU A 80 -3.59 1.79 20.36
CA LEU A 80 -2.19 1.39 20.43
C LEU A 80 -1.54 1.40 19.04
N PRO A 81 -0.23 1.68 18.95
CA PRO A 81 0.55 1.46 17.74
C PRO A 81 0.40 0.02 17.27
N SER A 82 0.40 -0.21 15.96
CA SER A 82 0.29 -1.54 15.37
C SER A 82 1.60 -1.94 14.72
N GLU A 83 2.08 -3.13 15.02
CA GLU A 83 3.19 -3.73 14.29
C GLU A 83 2.78 -4.00 12.83
N TRP A 84 3.76 -3.98 11.93
CA TRP A 84 3.57 -4.35 10.55
C TRP A 84 4.77 -5.09 9.97
N SER A 85 4.52 -6.00 9.02
CA SER A 85 5.58 -6.63 8.24
C SER A 85 5.13 -6.96 6.81
N VAL A 86 6.08 -7.02 5.89
CA VAL A 86 5.85 -7.40 4.50
C VAL A 86 6.49 -8.74 4.23
N LYS A 87 5.76 -9.64 3.57
CA LYS A 87 6.28 -10.93 3.10
C LYS A 87 6.22 -10.97 1.58
N ASN A 88 7.39 -11.07 0.95
CA ASN A 88 7.56 -11.22 -0.50
C ASN A 88 6.78 -10.19 -1.34
N ASP A 89 6.65 -8.95 -0.85
CA ASP A 89 5.86 -7.86 -1.46
C ASP A 89 4.41 -8.21 -1.83
N SER A 90 3.88 -9.33 -1.30
CA SER A 90 2.59 -9.91 -1.67
C SER A 90 1.64 -10.03 -0.49
N ILE A 91 2.16 -9.97 0.74
CA ILE A 91 1.37 -9.99 1.96
C ILE A 91 1.84 -8.88 2.89
N LEU A 92 0.90 -8.07 3.38
CA LEU A 92 1.10 -7.14 4.49
C LEU A 92 0.42 -7.71 5.73
N ASP A 93 1.19 -7.99 6.77
CA ASP A 93 0.66 -8.23 8.12
C ASP A 93 0.57 -6.88 8.83
N TRP A 94 -0.62 -6.47 9.24
CA TRP A 94 -0.86 -5.17 9.83
C TRP A 94 -2.17 -5.13 10.64
N ARG A 95 -2.18 -4.45 11.79
CA ARG A 95 -3.39 -4.25 12.62
C ARG A 95 -4.14 -5.56 12.97
N GLY A 96 -3.41 -6.65 13.13
CA GLY A 96 -3.98 -7.97 13.45
C GLY A 96 -4.67 -8.66 12.28
N GLY A 97 -4.42 -8.22 11.04
CA GLY A 97 -4.92 -8.86 9.82
C GLY A 97 -3.81 -9.13 8.81
N PHE A 98 -4.02 -10.14 7.98
CA PHE A 98 -3.19 -10.43 6.81
C PHE A 98 -3.88 -9.94 5.54
N PHE A 99 -3.20 -9.07 4.80
CA PHE A 99 -3.71 -8.47 3.58
C PHE A 99 -2.91 -8.95 2.38
N ASP A 100 -3.60 -9.48 1.38
CA ASP A 100 -3.01 -9.72 0.07
C ASP A 100 -2.76 -8.38 -0.63
N VAL A 101 -1.54 -8.16 -1.10
CA VAL A 101 -1.16 -6.97 -1.84
C VAL A 101 -1.55 -7.20 -3.30
N LEU A 102 -2.55 -6.46 -3.78
CA LEU A 102 -3.09 -6.63 -5.13
C LEU A 102 -2.25 -5.93 -6.18
N THR A 103 -1.84 -4.69 -5.87
CA THR A 103 -0.96 -3.86 -6.68
C THR A 103 -0.50 -2.69 -5.83
N TYR A 104 0.67 -2.16 -6.13
CA TYR A 104 1.19 -0.97 -5.47
C TYR A 104 2.08 -0.15 -6.39
N ASP A 105 2.18 1.14 -6.09
CA ASP A 105 3.16 2.09 -6.60
C ASP A 105 3.58 3.03 -5.46
N GLU A 106 4.42 4.03 -5.74
CA GLU A 106 4.90 4.97 -4.72
C GLU A 106 3.78 5.72 -3.98
N ASN A 107 2.59 5.85 -4.59
CA ASN A 107 1.49 6.69 -4.11
C ASN A 107 0.27 5.91 -3.66
N THR A 108 0.09 4.65 -4.10
CA THR A 108 -1.10 3.86 -3.79
C THR A 108 -0.78 2.39 -3.58
N ILE A 109 -1.38 1.79 -2.55
CA ILE A 109 -1.31 0.36 -2.26
C ILE A 109 -2.74 -0.17 -2.17
N PHE A 110 -3.06 -1.17 -2.98
CA PHE A 110 -4.34 -1.90 -2.91
C PHE A 110 -4.14 -3.19 -2.14
N LEU A 111 -4.91 -3.33 -1.07
CA LEU A 111 -4.87 -4.45 -0.15
C LEU A 111 -6.20 -5.19 -0.19
N TYR A 112 -6.15 -6.51 -0.04
CA TYR A 112 -7.33 -7.34 0.09
C TYR A 112 -7.28 -8.13 1.39
N LEU A 113 -8.24 -7.85 2.27
CA LEU A 113 -8.50 -8.67 3.44
C LEU A 113 -9.38 -9.84 3.02
N GLN A 114 -8.85 -11.06 3.18
CA GLN A 114 -9.60 -12.27 2.88
C GLN A 114 -10.83 -12.39 3.79
N PRO A 115 -11.94 -12.96 3.28
CA PRO A 115 -13.15 -13.18 4.07
C PRO A 115 -12.85 -14.16 5.22
N GLU A 116 -13.17 -13.75 6.45
CA GLU A 116 -13.35 -14.70 7.55
C GLU A 116 -14.79 -15.20 7.58
N LYS A 117 -15.02 -16.41 8.13
CA LYS A 117 -16.33 -17.09 8.21
C LYS A 117 -17.51 -16.10 8.37
N ASN A 118 -18.42 -16.10 7.39
CA ASN A 118 -19.64 -15.26 7.31
C ASN A 118 -19.41 -13.76 7.08
N LYS A 119 -18.22 -13.31 6.69
CA LYS A 119 -17.95 -11.93 6.27
C LYS A 119 -17.46 -11.90 4.82
N SER A 120 -17.84 -10.87 4.08
CA SER A 120 -17.26 -10.59 2.77
C SER A 120 -15.83 -10.06 2.93
N GLY A 121 -14.95 -10.45 2.02
CA GLY A 121 -13.61 -9.85 1.93
C GLY A 121 -13.70 -8.36 1.67
N ARG A 122 -12.69 -7.61 2.08
CA ARG A 122 -12.67 -6.14 2.01
C ARG A 122 -11.45 -5.68 1.22
N ILE A 123 -11.65 -4.68 0.36
CA ILE A 123 -10.53 -3.97 -0.27
C ILE A 123 -10.20 -2.77 0.61
N ILE A 124 -8.93 -2.61 0.93
CA ILE A 124 -8.39 -1.45 1.61
C ILE A 124 -7.46 -0.74 0.63
N VAL A 125 -7.53 0.59 0.60
CA VAL A 125 -6.60 1.41 -0.19
C VAL A 125 -5.79 2.26 0.75
N LEU A 126 -4.46 2.24 0.61
CA LEU A 126 -3.57 3.21 1.22
C LEU A 126 -3.14 4.19 0.12
N GLU A 127 -3.28 5.49 0.36
CA GLU A 127 -2.87 6.51 -0.61
C GLU A 127 -2.11 7.68 0.04
N ARG A 128 -1.13 8.27 -0.66
CA ARG A 128 -0.37 9.44 -0.17
C ARG A 128 -1.04 10.78 -0.47
N GLU A 129 -1.74 10.89 -1.59
CA GLU A 129 -2.44 12.11 -2.04
C GLU A 129 -3.91 11.79 -2.26
N LYS A 130 -4.84 12.72 -2.01
CA LYS A 130 -6.30 12.42 -1.95
C LYS A 130 -6.98 12.24 -3.31
N ASP A 131 -6.25 11.96 -4.38
CA ASP A 131 -6.72 12.13 -5.75
C ASP A 131 -7.15 10.82 -6.43
N ASN A 132 -8.44 10.77 -6.79
CA ASN A 132 -9.05 9.83 -7.74
C ASN A 132 -9.15 8.35 -7.32
N ILE A 133 -9.13 8.06 -6.03
CA ILE A 133 -9.33 6.73 -5.41
C ILE A 133 -10.52 6.00 -6.00
N THR A 134 -11.65 6.70 -6.12
CA THR A 134 -12.90 6.09 -6.59
C THR A 134 -12.70 5.45 -7.95
N LYS A 135 -12.01 6.13 -8.87
CA LYS A 135 -11.74 5.60 -10.22
C LYS A 135 -10.80 4.40 -10.17
N ARG A 136 -9.67 4.50 -9.45
CA ARG A 136 -8.68 3.39 -9.36
C ARG A 136 -9.26 2.17 -8.65
N LEU A 137 -10.05 2.38 -7.60
CA LEU A 137 -10.78 1.33 -6.88
C LEU A 137 -11.79 0.62 -7.80
N PHE A 138 -12.58 1.37 -8.58
CA PHE A 138 -13.48 0.79 -9.57
C PHE A 138 -12.73 0.00 -10.65
N GLU A 139 -11.57 0.45 -11.12
CA GLU A 139 -10.74 -0.29 -12.08
C GLU A 139 -10.25 -1.63 -11.50
N VAL A 140 -9.79 -1.65 -10.25
CA VAL A 140 -9.36 -2.87 -9.55
C VAL A 140 -10.52 -3.84 -9.36
N ILE A 141 -11.68 -3.36 -8.89
CA ILE A 141 -12.89 -4.18 -8.71
C ILE A 141 -13.34 -4.76 -10.05
N ASN A 142 -13.50 -3.91 -11.07
CA ASN A 142 -13.92 -4.32 -12.42
C ASN A 142 -12.97 -5.37 -13.02
N LYS A 143 -11.65 -5.24 -12.82
CA LYS A 143 -10.67 -6.21 -13.32
C LYS A 143 -10.81 -7.58 -12.65
N ARG A 144 -11.18 -7.62 -11.37
CA ARG A 144 -11.44 -8.87 -10.63
C ARG A 144 -12.77 -9.51 -11.03
N GLU A 145 -13.81 -8.72 -11.21
CA GLU A 145 -15.12 -9.20 -11.69
C GLU A 145 -15.05 -9.78 -13.11
N LYS A 146 -14.23 -9.17 -13.99
CA LYS A 146 -14.03 -9.66 -15.36
C LYS A 146 -13.16 -10.91 -15.46
N HIS A 147 -12.29 -11.15 -14.49
CA HIS A 147 -11.32 -12.25 -14.49
C HIS A 147 -11.30 -13.02 -13.17
N PRO A 148 -12.45 -13.54 -12.69
CA PRO A 148 -12.54 -14.17 -11.38
C PRO A 148 -11.61 -15.40 -11.28
N GLU A 149 -11.36 -16.10 -12.39
CA GLU A 149 -10.48 -17.27 -12.47
C GLU A 149 -9.02 -17.01 -12.06
N LYS A 150 -8.55 -15.76 -12.17
CA LYS A 150 -7.18 -15.39 -11.79
C LYS A 150 -7.02 -15.12 -10.29
N TYR A 151 -8.13 -15.00 -9.57
CA TYR A 151 -8.16 -14.57 -8.17
C TYR A 151 -8.97 -15.52 -7.28
N LYS A 152 -9.33 -16.71 -7.80
CA LYS A 152 -9.87 -17.81 -7.00
C LYS A 152 -8.71 -18.50 -6.28
N TYR A 153 -8.77 -18.52 -4.96
CA TYR A 153 -7.97 -19.40 -4.10
C TYR A 153 -8.77 -20.68 -3.80
#